data_AF-Q89CN2-F1
#
_entry.id   AF-Q89CN2-F1
#
_cell.length_a   1.000
_cell.length_b   1.000
_cell.length_c   1.000
_cell.angle_alpha   90.00
_cell.angle_beta   90.00
_cell.angle_gamma   90.00
#
_symmetry.space_group_name_H-M   'P 1'
#
loop_
_entity.id
_entity.type
_entity.pdbx_description
1 polymer ?
#
loop_
_entity_poly.entity_id
_entity_poly.type
_entity_poly.pdbx_seq_one_letter_code
_entity_poly.pdbx_strand_id
1 'polypeptide(L)'
;MAEQARGLFMRLCRLAILRIALSSVVPFIAPAHADRIGYEGVVDISAEAGTLRAEHHHDWGYSSEKSRWKMISSTRDPFTADNDYSYLRLHDTTTGTELFRRPVPALTYIWISPNLKYVVGLSHIMLWNPCQLVVFSKSGDRLLERDMVSADWPGVRWSASNWIYWYKEPAPKIAIADDGTNATLTIEDPLGVPRQFQFPAAR
;
A
#
# COMPACT_ATOMS: atom_id res chain seq x y z
N MET A 1 -2.85 18.63 -75.38
CA MET A 1 -1.70 18.06 -74.62
C MET A 1 -1.57 18.62 -73.19
N ALA A 2 -2.56 19.32 -72.62
CA ALA A 2 -2.49 19.85 -71.24
C ALA A 2 -3.37 19.07 -70.22
N GLU A 3 -4.13 18.08 -70.68
CA GLU A 3 -5.18 17.42 -69.87
C GLU A 3 -4.75 16.06 -69.29
N GLN A 4 -3.69 15.45 -69.85
CA GLN A 4 -3.17 14.15 -69.39
C GLN A 4 -2.24 14.25 -68.16
N ALA A 5 -1.80 15.46 -67.78
CA ALA A 5 -0.87 15.66 -66.66
C ALA A 5 -1.56 15.82 -65.28
N ARG A 6 -2.87 16.05 -65.23
CA ARG A 6 -3.61 16.25 -63.96
C ARG A 6 -4.05 14.96 -63.27
N GLY A 7 -4.14 13.85 -64.00
CA GLY A 7 -4.59 12.56 -63.45
C GLY A 7 -3.53 11.82 -62.61
N LEU A 8 -2.24 12.05 -62.90
CA LEU A 8 -1.14 11.33 -62.25
C LEU A 8 -0.76 11.95 -60.88
N PHE A 9 -0.91 13.27 -60.72
CA PHE A 9 -0.55 13.96 -59.48
C PHE A 9 -1.52 13.64 -58.33
N MET A 10 -2.82 13.44 -58.61
CA MET A 10 -3.81 13.10 -57.59
C MET A 10 -3.78 11.62 -57.15
N ARG A 11 -3.18 10.71 -57.93
CA ARG A 11 -3.01 9.30 -57.52
C ARG A 11 -1.76 9.08 -56.64
N LEU A 12 -0.74 9.95 -56.76
CA LEU A 12 0.45 9.89 -55.93
C LEU A 12 0.25 10.52 -54.54
N CYS A 13 -0.66 11.49 -54.38
CA CYS A 13 -1.00 12.03 -53.05
C CYS A 13 -1.88 11.10 -52.19
N ARG A 14 -2.61 10.15 -52.78
CA ARG A 14 -3.49 9.23 -52.03
C ARG A 14 -2.80 7.97 -51.50
N LEU A 15 -1.57 7.68 -51.96
CA LEU A 15 -0.78 6.54 -51.48
C LEU A 15 0.28 6.90 -50.43
N ALA A 16 0.44 8.19 -50.11
CA ALA A 16 1.33 8.66 -49.04
C ALA A 16 0.65 8.86 -47.68
N ILE A 17 -0.70 8.78 -47.61
CA ILE A 17 -1.48 9.02 -46.38
C ILE A 17 -1.87 7.71 -45.67
N LEU A 18 -1.45 6.55 -46.18
CA LEU A 18 -1.81 5.23 -45.61
C LEU A 18 -0.60 4.45 -45.05
N ARG A 19 0.35 5.15 -44.40
CA ARG A 19 1.52 4.50 -43.76
C ARG A 19 1.93 5.09 -42.40
N ILE A 20 1.08 5.86 -41.74
CA ILE A 20 1.32 6.33 -40.36
C ILE A 20 0.03 6.19 -39.55
N ALA A 21 -0.43 4.95 -39.34
CA ALA A 21 -1.54 4.66 -38.43
C ALA A 21 -1.33 3.34 -37.68
N LEU A 22 -0.06 2.97 -37.42
CA LEU A 22 0.29 1.73 -36.73
C LEU A 22 1.57 1.90 -35.91
N SER A 23 1.67 2.95 -35.09
CA SER A 23 2.80 3.12 -34.17
C SER A 23 2.39 3.87 -32.89
N SER A 24 1.21 3.58 -32.37
CA SER A 24 0.77 4.13 -31.07
C SER A 24 -0.13 3.15 -30.33
N VAL A 25 0.23 1.87 -30.32
CA VAL A 25 -0.17 0.98 -29.22
C VAL A 25 0.98 1.00 -28.24
N VAL A 26 1.12 2.09 -27.48
CA VAL A 26 1.92 2.05 -26.26
C VAL A 26 1.16 1.09 -25.34
N PRO A 27 1.74 -0.05 -24.98
CA PRO A 27 1.01 -1.02 -24.20
C PRO A 27 0.72 -0.41 -22.82
N PHE A 28 -0.55 -0.45 -22.41
CA PHE A 28 -1.04 -0.13 -21.06
C PHE A 28 -0.52 -1.10 -19.97
N ILE A 29 0.70 -1.65 -20.12
CA ILE A 29 1.30 -2.67 -19.24
C ILE A 29 2.13 -2.03 -18.09
N ALA A 30 2.27 -0.71 -18.07
CA ALA A 30 3.14 -0.01 -17.12
C ALA A 30 2.82 -0.13 -15.60
N PRO A 31 1.56 -0.23 -15.12
CA PRO A 31 1.31 -0.08 -13.68
C PRO A 31 1.81 -1.27 -12.84
N ALA A 32 1.72 -2.49 -13.35
CA ALA A 32 2.13 -3.70 -12.61
C ALA A 32 3.65 -3.81 -12.40
N HIS A 33 4.46 -3.19 -13.27
CA HIS A 33 5.92 -3.22 -13.14
C HIS A 33 6.45 -2.25 -12.07
N ALA A 34 5.75 -1.15 -11.80
CA ALA A 34 6.16 -0.14 -10.81
C ALA A 34 5.99 -0.63 -9.36
N ASP A 35 4.91 -1.40 -9.10
CA ASP A 35 4.68 -2.04 -7.80
C ASP A 35 5.75 -3.09 -7.49
N ARG A 36 6.19 -3.84 -8.52
CA ARG A 36 7.22 -4.86 -8.34
C ARG A 36 8.55 -4.27 -7.88
N ILE A 37 9.02 -3.19 -8.50
CA ILE A 37 10.40 -2.71 -8.30
C ILE A 37 10.66 -2.23 -6.88
N GLY A 38 9.77 -1.44 -6.26
CA GLY A 38 10.15 -0.83 -4.98
C GLY A 38 9.83 -1.68 -3.74
N TYR A 39 9.04 -2.76 -3.84
CA TYR A 39 8.93 -3.75 -2.76
C TYR A 39 9.73 -5.02 -3.05
N GLU A 40 10.40 -5.15 -4.20
CA GLU A 40 11.21 -6.34 -4.50
C GLU A 40 12.25 -6.55 -3.40
N GLY A 41 12.02 -7.60 -2.59
CA GLY A 41 12.94 -7.99 -1.53
C GLY A 41 12.26 -8.19 -0.18
N VAL A 42 13.13 -8.29 0.82
CA VAL A 42 12.76 -8.47 2.21
C VAL A 42 12.87 -7.13 2.92
N VAL A 43 11.83 -6.76 3.65
CA VAL A 43 11.80 -5.56 4.48
C VAL A 43 11.58 -5.99 5.92
N ASP A 44 12.50 -5.57 6.77
CA ASP A 44 12.41 -5.69 8.21
C ASP A 44 12.40 -4.27 8.80
N ILE A 45 11.32 -3.90 9.48
CA ILE A 45 11.20 -2.61 10.18
C ILE A 45 10.75 -2.85 11.62
N SER A 46 11.15 -1.95 12.51
CA SER A 46 10.82 -2.05 13.93
C SER A 46 10.50 -0.70 14.55
N ALA A 47 9.65 -0.70 15.57
CA ALA A 47 9.38 0.44 16.43
C ALA A 47 9.45 0.01 17.90
N GLU A 48 9.97 0.88 18.75
CA GLU A 48 10.07 0.65 20.20
C GLU A 48 9.38 1.78 20.96
N ALA A 49 8.70 1.44 22.06
CA ALA A 49 8.13 2.40 23.00
C ALA A 49 8.00 1.76 24.39
N GLY A 50 8.60 2.36 25.40
CA GLY A 50 8.61 1.80 26.75
C GLY A 50 9.20 0.38 26.78
N THR A 51 8.42 -0.59 27.25
CA THR A 51 8.80 -2.02 27.29
C THR A 51 8.37 -2.80 26.05
N LEU A 52 7.90 -2.13 24.99
CA LEU A 52 7.38 -2.80 23.80
C LEU A 52 8.28 -2.61 22.60
N ARG A 53 8.41 -3.68 21.81
CA ARG A 53 9.06 -3.68 20.50
C ARG A 53 8.15 -4.36 19.49
N ALA A 54 7.72 -3.60 18.49
CA ALA A 54 6.96 -4.09 17.36
C ALA A 54 7.92 -4.31 16.18
N GLU A 55 7.81 -5.45 15.52
CA GLU A 55 8.65 -5.80 14.39
C GLU A 55 7.77 -6.32 13.26
N HIS A 56 7.98 -5.77 12.08
CA HIS A 56 7.34 -6.20 10.87
C HIS A 56 8.38 -6.81 9.95
N HIS A 57 8.02 -7.94 9.38
CA HIS A 57 8.74 -8.58 8.31
C HIS A 57 7.79 -8.73 7.13
N HIS A 58 8.27 -8.43 5.93
CA HIS A 58 7.67 -8.99 4.74
C HIS A 58 8.71 -9.37 3.69
N ASP A 59 8.42 -10.40 2.91
CA ASP A 59 9.15 -10.80 1.72
C ASP A 59 8.25 -10.58 0.50
N TRP A 60 8.55 -9.57 -0.31
CA TRP A 60 7.93 -9.35 -1.63
C TRP A 60 8.83 -9.84 -2.79
N GLY A 61 9.85 -10.64 -2.51
CA GLY A 61 10.75 -11.26 -3.49
C GLY A 61 10.16 -12.44 -4.25
N TYR A 62 10.99 -13.15 -5.01
CA TYR A 62 10.52 -14.31 -5.81
C TYR A 62 10.08 -15.50 -4.93
N SER A 63 10.71 -15.68 -3.76
CA SER A 63 10.46 -16.77 -2.80
C SER A 63 9.00 -16.89 -2.37
N SER A 64 8.31 -15.78 -2.18
CA SER A 64 6.92 -15.71 -1.72
C SER A 64 5.91 -15.40 -2.83
N GLU A 65 6.33 -15.35 -4.11
CA GLU A 65 5.47 -14.99 -5.24
C GLU A 65 4.20 -15.83 -5.30
N LYS A 66 4.29 -17.15 -5.08
CA LYS A 66 3.15 -18.06 -5.12
C LYS A 66 2.13 -17.74 -4.01
N SER A 67 2.58 -17.53 -2.78
CA SER A 67 1.71 -17.18 -1.65
C SER A 67 1.04 -15.83 -1.88
N ARG A 68 1.79 -14.83 -2.36
CA ARG A 68 1.24 -13.52 -2.72
C ARG A 68 0.24 -13.61 -3.85
N TRP A 69 0.55 -14.33 -4.92
CA TRP A 69 -0.36 -14.49 -6.06
C TRP A 69 -1.65 -15.18 -5.61
N LYS A 70 -1.57 -16.16 -4.71
CA LYS A 70 -2.76 -16.78 -4.10
C LYS A 70 -3.61 -15.74 -3.36
N MET A 71 -3.02 -14.88 -2.52
CA MET A 71 -3.77 -13.79 -1.86
C MET A 71 -4.39 -12.83 -2.89
N ILE A 72 -3.60 -12.33 -3.85
CA ILE A 72 -4.02 -11.35 -4.85
C ILE A 72 -5.16 -11.87 -5.73
N SER A 73 -5.08 -13.15 -6.13
CA SER A 73 -6.06 -13.79 -7.04
C SER A 73 -7.28 -14.39 -6.36
N SER A 74 -7.37 -14.35 -5.02
CA SER A 74 -8.47 -14.90 -4.25
C SER A 74 -9.26 -13.84 -3.48
N THR A 75 -9.29 -13.90 -2.15
CA THR A 75 -10.05 -13.01 -1.28
C THR A 75 -9.39 -11.64 -1.08
N ARG A 76 -8.11 -11.51 -1.45
CA ARG A 76 -7.27 -10.35 -1.14
C ARG A 76 -7.19 -10.06 0.37
N ASP A 77 -7.40 -11.07 1.21
CA ASP A 77 -7.29 -10.94 2.67
C ASP A 77 -5.86 -11.26 3.12
N PRO A 78 -5.06 -10.24 3.54
CA PRO A 78 -3.69 -10.45 3.97
C PRO A 78 -3.60 -10.98 5.41
N PHE A 79 -4.72 -11.16 6.10
CA PHE A 79 -4.73 -11.52 7.52
C PHE A 79 -5.07 -13.00 7.76
N THR A 80 -5.05 -13.80 6.70
CA THR A 80 -5.24 -15.24 6.77
C THR A 80 -3.95 -15.92 7.26
N ALA A 81 -4.10 -17.09 7.87
CA ALA A 81 -2.96 -17.91 8.29
C ALA A 81 -2.09 -18.40 7.10
N ASP A 82 -2.63 -18.32 5.88
CA ASP A 82 -1.91 -18.63 4.64
C ASP A 82 -0.90 -17.55 4.24
N ASN A 83 -0.96 -16.35 4.84
CA ASN A 83 0.05 -15.32 4.65
C ASN A 83 1.29 -15.65 5.49
N ASP A 84 2.22 -16.37 4.88
CA ASP A 84 3.50 -16.77 5.45
C ASP A 84 4.66 -15.81 5.13
N TYR A 85 4.42 -14.84 4.26
CA TYR A 85 5.44 -13.92 3.75
C TYR A 85 5.38 -12.54 4.39
N SER A 86 4.40 -12.23 5.23
CA SER A 86 4.28 -10.92 5.87
C SER A 86 3.61 -11.01 7.24
N TYR A 87 4.30 -10.56 8.29
CA TYR A 87 3.79 -10.61 9.66
C TYR A 87 4.22 -9.40 10.50
N LEU A 88 3.43 -9.11 11.53
CA LEU A 88 3.73 -8.16 12.60
C LEU A 88 3.79 -8.94 13.91
N ARG A 89 4.88 -8.75 14.65
CA ARG A 89 5.06 -9.31 15.99
C ARG A 89 5.28 -8.21 17.01
N LEU A 90 4.76 -8.39 18.21
CA LEU A 90 4.95 -7.49 19.33
C LEU A 90 5.57 -8.28 20.48
N HIS A 91 6.68 -7.79 21.03
CA HIS A 91 7.36 -8.38 22.17
C HIS A 91 7.42 -7.42 23.33
N ASP A 92 7.36 -7.96 24.54
CA ASP A 92 7.77 -7.27 25.76
C ASP A 92 9.30 -7.40 25.90
N THR A 93 10.01 -6.27 25.82
CA THR A 93 11.48 -6.23 25.83
C THR A 93 12.09 -6.51 27.20
N THR A 94 11.30 -6.42 28.27
CA THR A 94 11.77 -6.72 29.64
C THR A 94 11.81 -8.22 29.87
N THR A 95 10.77 -8.93 29.43
CA THR A 95 10.62 -10.38 29.63
C THR A 95 11.07 -11.22 28.45
N GLY A 96 11.19 -10.61 27.26
CA GLY A 96 11.40 -11.32 25.99
C GLY A 96 10.15 -12.03 25.45
N THR A 97 8.99 -11.86 26.11
CA THR A 97 7.75 -12.56 25.75
C THR A 97 7.17 -12.01 24.46
N GLU A 98 6.87 -12.88 23.49
CA GLU A 98 6.02 -12.52 22.34
C GLU A 98 4.57 -12.36 22.82
N LEU A 99 4.03 -11.15 22.72
CA LEU A 99 2.65 -10.83 23.08
C LEU A 99 1.69 -11.27 21.98
N PHE A 100 2.06 -11.05 20.72
CA PHE A 100 1.36 -11.60 19.57
C PHE A 100 2.25 -11.68 18.33
N ARG A 101 1.83 -12.54 17.40
CA ARG A 101 2.24 -12.54 15.99
C ARG A 101 1.01 -12.67 15.10
N ARG A 102 0.87 -11.76 14.13
CA ARG A 102 -0.27 -11.71 13.21
C ARG A 102 0.18 -11.55 11.76
N PRO A 103 -0.46 -12.24 10.81
CA PRO A 103 -0.30 -11.93 9.40
C PRO A 103 -0.83 -10.51 9.14
N VAL A 104 -0.13 -9.74 8.30
CA VAL A 104 -0.48 -8.35 7.96
C VAL A 104 -0.15 -8.06 6.49
N PRO A 105 -0.71 -6.99 5.89
CA PRO A 105 -0.17 -6.44 4.65
C PRO A 105 1.31 -6.04 4.80
N ALA A 106 2.00 -5.79 3.70
CA ALA A 106 3.37 -5.30 3.71
C ALA A 106 3.42 -3.85 4.18
N LEU A 107 3.82 -3.64 5.43
CA LEU A 107 3.92 -2.33 6.09
C LEU A 107 5.27 -1.67 5.74
N THR A 108 5.27 -0.35 5.65
CA THR A 108 6.46 0.49 5.51
C THR A 108 6.74 1.34 6.73
N TYR A 109 5.79 1.41 7.67
CA TYR A 109 5.96 2.15 8.90
C TYR A 109 5.23 1.46 10.06
N ILE A 110 5.83 1.46 11.24
CA ILE A 110 5.21 1.00 12.48
C ILE A 110 5.30 2.11 13.52
N TRP A 111 4.26 2.22 14.34
CA TRP A 111 4.25 3.10 15.50
C TRP A 111 3.54 2.44 16.67
N ILE A 112 4.05 2.67 17.88
CA ILE A 112 3.43 2.23 19.13
C ILE A 112 2.92 3.46 19.86
N SER A 113 1.68 3.42 20.33
CA SER A 113 1.09 4.56 21.02
C SER A 113 1.81 4.87 22.35
N PRO A 114 1.89 6.13 22.79
CA PRO A 114 2.57 6.49 24.04
C PRO A 114 1.99 5.81 25.28
N ASN A 115 0.70 5.49 25.27
CA ASN A 115 0.04 4.73 26.34
C ASN A 115 0.24 3.21 26.23
N LEU A 116 1.06 2.74 25.27
CA LEU A 116 1.44 1.34 25.04
C LEU A 116 0.27 0.38 24.76
N LYS A 117 -0.90 0.92 24.40
CA LYS A 117 -2.11 0.13 24.12
C LYS A 117 -2.25 -0.31 22.67
N TYR A 118 -1.68 0.44 21.74
CA TYR A 118 -1.95 0.30 20.31
C TYR A 118 -0.66 0.16 19.51
N VAL A 119 -0.69 -0.70 18.50
CA VAL A 119 0.33 -0.80 17.44
C VAL A 119 -0.33 -0.41 16.12
N VAL A 120 0.23 0.58 15.45
CA VAL A 120 -0.24 1.11 14.18
C VAL A 120 0.74 0.70 13.09
N GLY A 121 0.25 0.05 12.05
CA GLY A 121 1.00 -0.26 10.83
C GLY A 121 0.49 0.58 9.67
N LEU A 122 1.40 1.23 8.95
CA LEU A 122 1.09 1.95 7.72
C LEU A 122 1.84 1.32 6.54
N SER A 123 1.27 1.42 5.36
CA SER A 123 1.90 1.08 4.09
C SER A 123 1.64 2.16 3.05
N HIS A 124 2.48 2.25 2.02
CA HIS A 124 2.18 3.07 0.84
C HIS A 124 0.98 2.51 0.06
N ILE A 125 0.31 3.37 -0.71
CA ILE A 125 -0.76 2.91 -1.61
C ILE A 125 -0.13 2.12 -2.76
N MET A 126 -0.59 0.88 -2.93
CA MET A 126 -0.14 -0.04 -3.97
C MET A 126 -1.31 -0.85 -4.50
N LEU A 127 -1.28 -1.23 -5.77
CA LEU A 127 -2.37 -1.99 -6.38
C LEU A 127 -2.50 -3.38 -5.75
N TRP A 128 -1.37 -4.01 -5.41
CA TRP A 128 -1.34 -5.37 -4.87
C TRP A 128 -1.26 -5.45 -3.35
N ASN A 129 -1.12 -4.32 -2.66
CA ASN A 129 -1.30 -4.28 -1.21
C ASN A 129 -2.79 -4.02 -0.88
N PRO A 130 -3.53 -4.98 -0.33
CA PRO A 130 -4.98 -4.81 -0.13
C PRO A 130 -5.35 -3.87 1.04
N CYS A 131 -4.41 -3.54 1.93
CA CYS A 131 -4.69 -2.72 3.10
C CYS A 131 -3.46 -1.88 3.49
N GLN A 132 -3.67 -0.57 3.72
CA GLN A 132 -2.57 0.38 3.98
C GLN A 132 -2.54 0.90 5.40
N LEU A 133 -3.60 0.71 6.19
CA LEU A 133 -3.64 1.10 7.58
C LEU A 133 -4.18 -0.06 8.40
N VAL A 134 -3.45 -0.44 9.45
CA VAL A 134 -3.88 -1.42 10.44
C VAL A 134 -3.64 -0.90 11.85
N VAL A 135 -4.54 -1.22 12.78
CA VAL A 135 -4.37 -0.97 14.21
C VAL A 135 -4.64 -2.24 14.97
N PHE A 136 -3.68 -2.65 15.80
CA PHE A 136 -3.81 -3.75 16.74
C PHE A 136 -3.79 -3.24 18.18
N SER A 137 -4.52 -3.92 19.07
CA SER A 137 -4.32 -3.80 20.51
C SER A 137 -3.00 -4.46 20.94
N LYS A 138 -2.55 -4.17 22.16
CA LYS A 138 -1.42 -4.89 22.80
C LYS A 138 -1.64 -6.41 22.87
N SER A 139 -2.88 -6.88 23.00
CA SER A 139 -3.25 -8.30 22.99
C SER A 139 -3.26 -8.93 21.59
N GLY A 140 -3.10 -8.14 20.53
CA GLY A 140 -3.11 -8.61 19.14
C GLY A 140 -4.51 -8.73 18.54
N ASP A 141 -5.51 -8.05 19.11
CA ASP A 141 -6.83 -7.88 18.51
C ASP A 141 -6.74 -6.85 17.38
N ARG A 142 -7.30 -7.17 16.22
CA ARG A 142 -7.35 -6.26 15.07
C ARG A 142 -8.50 -5.29 15.25
N LEU A 143 -8.20 -4.01 15.50
CA LEU A 143 -9.19 -2.98 15.83
C LEU A 143 -9.60 -2.13 14.64
N LEU A 144 -8.68 -1.90 13.69
CA LEU A 144 -8.91 -1.12 12.49
C LEU A 144 -8.13 -1.71 11.32
N GLU A 145 -8.77 -1.72 10.15
CA GLU A 145 -8.12 -1.94 8.85
C GLU A 145 -8.73 -1.01 7.81
N ARG A 146 -7.91 -0.41 6.94
CA ARG A 146 -8.40 0.42 5.83
C ARG A 146 -7.59 0.18 4.56
N ASP A 147 -8.34 -0.12 3.51
CA ASP A 147 -7.88 0.05 2.14
C ASP A 147 -7.95 1.53 1.78
N MET A 148 -6.79 2.12 1.54
CA MET A 148 -6.67 3.53 1.19
C MET A 148 -6.81 3.76 -0.32
N VAL A 149 -6.74 2.70 -1.15
CA VAL A 149 -6.97 2.77 -2.61
C VAL A 149 -8.45 3.05 -2.91
N SER A 150 -9.35 2.31 -2.26
CA SER A 150 -10.81 2.44 -2.45
C SER A 150 -11.43 3.63 -1.71
N ALA A 151 -10.67 4.26 -0.81
CA ALA A 151 -11.14 5.43 -0.10
C ALA A 151 -11.30 6.61 -1.08
N ASP A 152 -12.45 7.28 -1.07
CA ASP A 152 -12.73 8.44 -1.93
C ASP A 152 -11.94 9.69 -1.46
N TRP A 153 -10.64 9.68 -1.72
CA TRP A 153 -9.70 10.67 -1.23
C TRP A 153 -9.16 11.54 -2.37
N PRO A 154 -9.11 12.87 -2.19
CA PRO A 154 -8.45 13.76 -3.14
C PRO A 154 -7.01 13.33 -3.36
N GLY A 155 -6.64 13.04 -4.61
CA GLY A 155 -5.27 12.65 -5.00
C GLY A 155 -5.02 11.14 -5.10
N VAL A 156 -5.85 10.28 -4.50
CA VAL A 156 -5.66 8.81 -4.57
C VAL A 156 -6.12 8.24 -5.91
N ARG A 157 -7.26 8.73 -6.45
CA ARG A 157 -7.88 8.24 -7.70
C ARG A 157 -7.00 8.37 -8.95
N TRP A 158 -5.91 9.13 -8.88
CA TRP A 158 -5.08 9.46 -10.03
C TRP A 158 -3.82 8.60 -10.15
N SER A 159 -3.56 7.69 -9.21
CA SER A 159 -2.39 6.84 -9.33
C SER A 159 -2.54 5.42 -8.84
N ALA A 160 -2.91 4.56 -9.77
CA ALA A 160 -2.71 3.12 -9.68
C ALA A 160 -1.30 2.67 -10.15
N SER A 161 -0.39 3.62 -10.43
CA SER A 161 0.92 3.36 -11.06
C SER A 161 2.12 3.97 -10.34
N ASN A 162 1.93 4.69 -9.24
CA ASN A 162 3.01 5.31 -8.48
C ASN A 162 2.76 5.16 -6.99
N TRP A 163 3.87 5.06 -6.28
CA TRP A 163 4.06 5.13 -4.86
C TRP A 163 3.39 6.38 -4.29
N ILE A 164 2.10 6.29 -3.94
CA ILE A 164 1.41 7.40 -3.29
C ILE A 164 1.63 7.25 -1.79
N TYR A 165 2.40 8.18 -1.26
CA TYR A 165 2.38 8.47 0.17
C TYR A 165 1.02 9.08 0.50
N TRP A 166 0.22 8.41 1.34
CA TRP A 166 -1.03 8.97 1.86
C TRP A 166 -0.86 9.56 3.27
N TYR A 167 0.33 9.43 3.83
CA TYR A 167 0.78 10.03 5.08
C TYR A 167 2.07 10.83 4.85
N LYS A 168 2.38 11.74 5.76
CA LYS A 168 3.58 12.57 5.70
C LYS A 168 4.85 11.77 6.04
N GLU A 169 5.84 11.82 5.16
CA GLU A 169 7.15 11.18 5.37
C GLU A 169 8.26 12.16 5.80
N PRO A 170 9.38 11.66 6.35
CA PRO A 170 9.65 10.26 6.74
C PRO A 170 9.06 9.87 8.11
N ALA A 171 8.58 10.85 8.87
CA ALA A 171 8.04 10.67 10.21
C ALA A 171 6.60 11.20 10.26
N PRO A 172 5.58 10.35 10.02
CA PRO A 172 4.19 10.77 10.11
C PRO A 172 3.88 11.25 11.52
N LYS A 173 3.14 12.35 11.63
CA LYS A 173 2.58 12.74 12.93
C LYS A 173 1.36 11.90 13.19
N ILE A 174 1.48 11.02 14.17
CA ILE A 174 0.44 10.08 14.59
C ILE A 174 0.03 10.39 16.02
N ALA A 175 -1.27 10.43 16.28
CA ALA A 175 -1.83 10.55 17.63
C ALA A 175 -3.04 9.63 17.77
N ILE A 176 -3.27 9.12 18.98
CA ILE A 176 -4.50 8.41 19.34
C ILE A 176 -5.10 9.07 20.57
N ALA A 177 -6.36 9.47 20.47
CA ALA A 177 -7.19 9.85 21.61
C ALA A 177 -8.13 8.67 21.94
N ASP A 178 -8.16 8.22 23.19
CA ASP A 178 -8.89 7.05 23.67
C ASP A 178 -9.76 7.47 24.86
N ASP A 179 -11.08 7.30 24.75
CA ASP A 179 -12.06 7.64 25.79
C ASP A 179 -12.53 6.43 26.62
N GLY A 180 -11.93 5.25 26.41
CA GLY A 180 -12.28 3.98 27.05
C GLY A 180 -13.38 3.20 26.35
N THR A 181 -14.14 3.81 25.43
CA THR A 181 -15.14 3.13 24.59
C THR A 181 -14.68 3.10 23.13
N ASN A 182 -14.25 4.24 22.62
CA ASN A 182 -13.73 4.42 21.28
C ASN A 182 -12.36 5.08 21.32
N ALA A 183 -11.62 4.87 20.25
CA ALA A 183 -10.37 5.55 19.99
C ALA A 183 -10.43 6.23 18.62
N THR A 184 -9.80 7.40 18.53
CA THR A 184 -9.62 8.17 17.29
C THR A 184 -8.14 8.27 16.98
N LEU A 185 -7.72 7.61 15.90
CA LEU A 185 -6.39 7.72 15.31
C LEU A 185 -6.37 8.95 14.40
N THR A 186 -5.38 9.82 14.59
CA THR A 186 -5.10 10.96 13.73
C THR A 186 -3.74 10.77 13.06
N ILE A 187 -3.68 10.94 11.73
CA ILE A 187 -2.45 10.87 10.92
C ILE A 187 -2.39 12.10 10.02
N GLU A 188 -1.25 12.81 9.98
CA GLU A 188 -1.01 13.86 8.98
C GLU A 188 -0.85 13.26 7.58
N ASP A 189 -1.63 13.75 6.61
CA ASP A 189 -1.46 13.44 5.19
C ASP A 189 -0.22 14.18 4.60
N PRO A 190 0.13 13.98 3.31
CA PRO A 190 1.31 14.62 2.72
C PRO A 190 1.27 16.15 2.72
N LEU A 191 0.09 16.76 2.79
CA LEU A 191 -0.10 18.21 2.87
C LEU A 191 -0.09 18.72 4.33
N GLY A 192 0.08 17.82 5.31
CA GLY A 192 0.02 18.12 6.73
C GLY A 192 -1.40 18.27 7.27
N VAL A 193 -2.42 17.87 6.52
CA VAL A 193 -3.81 17.92 6.98
C VAL A 193 -4.08 16.66 7.82
N PRO A 194 -4.62 16.81 9.05
CA PRO A 194 -4.92 15.67 9.90
C PRO A 194 -6.09 14.85 9.33
N ARG A 195 -5.91 13.52 9.33
CA ARG A 195 -6.91 12.53 8.91
C ARG A 195 -7.27 11.65 10.08
N GLN A 196 -8.57 11.42 10.28
CA GLN A 196 -9.09 10.76 11.47
C GLN A 196 -9.74 9.42 11.14
N PHE A 197 -9.50 8.42 11.99
CA PHE A 197 -10.06 7.09 11.90
C PHE A 197 -10.55 6.64 13.27
N GLN A 198 -11.84 6.33 13.36
CA GLN A 198 -12.46 5.82 14.58
C GLN A 198 -12.46 4.30 14.62
N PHE A 199 -12.23 3.73 15.80
CA PHE A 199 -12.27 2.30 16.07
C PHE A 199 -12.58 2.02 17.55
N PRO A 200 -13.00 0.80 17.92
CA PRO A 200 -13.25 0.45 19.32
C PRO A 200 -11.96 0.59 20.16
N ALA A 201 -12.09 1.13 21.38
CA ALA A 201 -10.95 1.21 22.29
C ALA A 201 -10.45 -0.21 22.67
N ALA A 202 -9.14 -0.34 22.85
CA ALA A 202 -8.58 -1.56 23.42
C ALA A 202 -9.04 -1.70 24.87
N ARG A 203 -9.48 -2.90 25.22
CA ARG A 203 -9.87 -3.27 26.59
C ARG A 203 -8.67 -3.38 27.52
#